data_AF-A0A7C7JFJ1-F1
#
_entry.id   AF-A0A7C7JFJ1-F1
#
_cell.length_a   1.000
_cell.length_b   1.000
_cell.length_c   1.000
_cell.angle_alpha   90.00
_cell.angle_beta   90.00
_cell.angle_gamma   90.00
#
_symmetry.space_group_name_H-M   'P 1'
#
loop_
_entity.id
_entity.type
_entity.pdbx_description
1 polymer ?
#
loop_
_entity_poly.entity_id
_entity_poly.type
_entity_poly.pdbx_seq_one_letter_code
_entity_poly.pdbx_strand_id
1 'polypeptide(L)'
;MGSGFPSTEIGIGDNLLSQKWVEDLVRLNRCFIVKRGGGPRERWESSLLVASYIRHVVSEGSSVWLAQKEGRAKDGIDQTSPALIRMLISEGGQDSWDSLNVMPVCISYEWDPCDAMKVKELIKLKKDGEYEKKAGEDEMSMAVGLTGWKGRIHLEFCNIIPWKEIEGDRTERVIATLVDEAIYQGYKIWPNQILAAKYLGITNLTACSGEVDVTDEDEELFHKRLKEVVQKVGENVGTEEEIKRTWCEITMQPLRAKCRLKS
;
A
#
# COMPACT_ATOMS: atom_id res chain seq x y z
N MET A 1 -30.01 1.74 -2.17
CA MET A 1 -29.86 3.09 -2.76
C MET A 1 -28.90 3.85 -1.86
N GLY A 2 -27.78 4.32 -2.42
CA GLY A 2 -26.72 5.01 -1.66
C GLY A 2 -27.18 6.41 -1.23
N SER A 3 -26.56 6.94 -0.18
CA SER A 3 -26.86 8.19 0.55
C SER A 3 -26.77 9.50 -0.26
N GLY A 4 -26.79 9.45 -1.60
CA GLY A 4 -26.79 10.63 -2.47
C GLY A 4 -25.44 11.33 -2.62
N PHE A 5 -24.38 10.82 -1.97
CA PHE A 5 -23.04 11.37 -2.15
C PHE A 5 -22.48 11.04 -3.55
N PRO A 6 -21.80 11.99 -4.20
CA PRO A 6 -21.10 11.72 -5.46
C PRO A 6 -20.04 10.64 -5.25
N SER A 7 -19.85 9.77 -6.25
CA SER A 7 -18.83 8.74 -6.20
C SER A 7 -17.43 9.32 -6.40
N THR A 8 -16.48 8.86 -5.58
CA THR A 8 -15.05 9.14 -5.73
C THR A 8 -14.53 8.60 -7.06
N GLU A 9 -13.66 9.36 -7.73
CA GLU A 9 -12.94 8.90 -8.91
C GLU A 9 -11.65 8.20 -8.52
N ILE A 10 -11.32 7.08 -9.18
CA ILE A 10 -10.21 6.22 -8.76
C ILE A 10 -9.14 6.15 -9.85
N GLY A 11 -7.89 6.48 -9.51
CA GLY A 11 -6.77 6.27 -10.43
C GLY A 11 -6.40 4.79 -10.52
N ILE A 12 -6.42 4.22 -11.72
CA ILE A 12 -6.03 2.82 -11.97
C ILE A 12 -4.90 2.74 -13.00
N GLY A 13 -3.97 1.81 -12.80
CA GLY A 13 -2.95 1.51 -13.82
C GLY A 13 -3.53 0.77 -15.01
N ASP A 14 -3.05 1.09 -16.21
CA ASP A 14 -3.42 0.39 -17.46
C ASP A 14 -3.02 -1.09 -17.49
N ASN A 15 -2.03 -1.50 -16.69
CA ASN A 15 -1.61 -2.90 -16.55
C ASN A 15 -2.75 -3.84 -16.07
N LEU A 16 -3.78 -3.30 -15.43
CA LEU A 16 -4.94 -4.05 -14.96
C LEU A 16 -6.06 -4.16 -15.99
N LEU A 17 -5.91 -3.51 -17.15
CA LEU A 17 -6.94 -3.39 -18.19
C LEU A 17 -6.70 -4.34 -19.37
N SER A 18 -5.95 -5.43 -19.14
CA SER A 18 -5.66 -6.45 -20.17
C SER A 18 -6.92 -7.13 -20.72
N GLN A 19 -7.99 -7.18 -19.91
CA GLN A 19 -9.27 -7.79 -20.25
C GLN A 19 -10.34 -6.71 -20.43
N LYS A 20 -11.04 -6.74 -21.57
CA LYS A 20 -12.06 -5.73 -21.93
C LYS A 20 -13.15 -5.54 -20.88
N TRP A 21 -13.59 -6.60 -20.22
CA TRP A 21 -14.62 -6.50 -19.17
C TRP A 21 -14.12 -5.78 -17.90
N VAL A 22 -12.82 -5.85 -17.61
CA VAL A 22 -12.21 -5.08 -16.51
C VAL A 22 -12.19 -3.61 -16.87
N GLU A 23 -11.86 -3.28 -18.12
CA GLU A 23 -11.92 -1.91 -18.64
C GLU A 23 -13.33 -1.32 -18.52
N ASP A 24 -14.36 -2.07 -18.93
CA ASP A 24 -15.76 -1.63 -18.83
C ASP A 24 -16.19 -1.40 -17.38
N LEU A 25 -15.84 -2.32 -16.47
CA LEU A 25 -16.15 -2.21 -15.04
C LEU A 25 -15.47 -0.98 -14.41
N VAL A 26 -14.22 -0.75 -14.75
CA VAL A 26 -13.40 0.36 -14.26
C VAL A 26 -13.98 1.70 -14.74
N ARG A 27 -14.37 1.80 -16.01
CA ARG A 27 -15.01 3.00 -16.57
C ARG A 27 -16.37 3.28 -15.90
N LEU A 28 -17.15 2.24 -15.60
CA LEU A 28 -18.43 2.37 -14.88
C LEU A 28 -18.26 2.89 -13.44
N ASN A 29 -17.12 2.60 -12.79
CA ASN A 29 -16.80 3.06 -11.44
C ASN A 29 -16.09 4.42 -11.39
N ARG A 30 -16.17 5.22 -12.47
CA ARG A 30 -15.48 6.53 -12.61
C ARG A 30 -13.97 6.46 -12.36
N CYS A 31 -13.33 5.37 -12.78
CA CYS A 31 -11.88 5.31 -12.74
C CYS A 31 -11.27 6.03 -13.95
N PHE A 32 -10.18 6.75 -13.72
CA PHE A 32 -9.34 7.28 -14.80
C PHE A 32 -8.06 6.45 -14.92
N ILE A 33 -7.54 6.36 -16.14
CA ILE A 33 -6.43 5.47 -16.48
C ILE A 33 -5.11 6.23 -16.37
N VAL A 34 -4.20 5.70 -15.56
CA VAL A 34 -2.81 6.13 -15.47
C VAL A 34 -1.98 5.20 -16.34
N LYS A 35 -1.47 5.73 -17.46
CA LYS A 35 -0.67 4.95 -18.42
C LYS A 35 0.68 4.58 -17.83
N ARG A 36 1.09 3.32 -18.01
CA ARG A 36 2.39 2.80 -17.61
C ARG A 36 3.19 2.47 -18.86
N GLY A 37 4.32 3.14 -19.02
CA GLY A 37 5.23 2.91 -20.14
C GLY A 37 5.43 4.15 -21.01
N GLY A 38 6.08 3.94 -22.15
CA GLY A 38 6.53 5.03 -23.02
C GLY A 38 7.86 5.65 -22.58
N GLY A 39 8.38 6.53 -23.45
CA GLY A 39 9.61 7.25 -23.19
C GLY A 39 9.50 8.19 -21.97
N PRO A 40 10.61 8.68 -21.41
CA PRO A 40 10.59 9.65 -20.30
C PRO A 40 9.68 10.87 -20.57
N ARG A 41 9.64 11.35 -21.81
CA ARG A 41 8.80 12.46 -22.24
C ARG A 41 7.30 12.11 -22.21
N GLU A 42 6.92 10.96 -22.77
CA GLU A 42 5.51 10.53 -22.80
C GLU A 42 4.96 10.31 -21.38
N ARG A 43 5.79 9.73 -20.49
CA ARG A 43 5.42 9.58 -19.07
C ARG A 43 5.23 10.92 -18.38
N TRP A 44 6.06 11.90 -18.68
CA TRP A 44 5.92 13.25 -18.15
C TRP A 44 4.64 13.92 -18.65
N GLU A 45 4.39 13.91 -19.96
CA GLU A 45 3.17 14.47 -20.57
C GLU A 45 1.91 13.79 -20.02
N SER A 46 1.93 12.46 -19.86
CA SER A 46 0.83 11.72 -19.24
C SER A 46 0.63 12.10 -17.76
N SER A 47 1.71 12.36 -17.03
CA SER A 47 1.64 12.77 -15.62
C SER A 47 1.02 14.16 -15.48
N LEU A 48 1.36 15.10 -16.36
CA LEU A 48 0.75 16.44 -16.39
C LEU A 48 -0.75 16.38 -16.69
N LEU A 49 -1.15 15.57 -17.67
CA LEU A 49 -2.56 15.37 -18.00
C LEU A 49 -3.34 14.80 -16.82
N VAL A 50 -2.80 13.79 -16.13
CA VAL A 50 -3.41 13.21 -14.93
C VAL A 50 -3.50 14.25 -13.81
N ALA A 51 -2.46 15.05 -13.59
CA ALA A 51 -2.47 16.10 -12.57
C ALA A 51 -3.54 17.17 -12.86
N SER A 52 -3.64 17.61 -14.11
CA SER A 52 -4.66 18.57 -14.56
C SER A 52 -6.08 18.03 -14.37
N TYR A 53 -6.29 16.76 -14.72
CA TYR A 53 -7.56 16.07 -14.50
C TYR A 53 -7.94 15.99 -13.03
N ILE A 54 -7.01 15.60 -12.15
CA ILE A 54 -7.24 15.52 -10.70
C ILE A 54 -7.64 16.90 -10.15
N ARG A 55 -6.92 17.97 -10.52
CA ARG A 55 -7.27 19.34 -10.11
C ARG A 55 -8.68 19.73 -10.58
N HIS A 56 -9.03 19.40 -11.82
CA HIS A 56 -10.37 19.66 -12.35
C HIS A 56 -11.45 18.93 -11.54
N VAL A 57 -11.31 17.62 -11.32
CA VAL A 57 -12.27 16.80 -10.55
C VAL A 57 -12.47 17.35 -9.13
N VAL A 58 -11.37 17.72 -8.46
CA VAL A 58 -11.42 18.31 -7.11
C VAL A 58 -12.07 19.69 -7.13
N SER A 59 -11.79 20.53 -8.14
CA SER A 59 -12.42 21.85 -8.28
C SER A 59 -13.93 21.79 -8.52
N GLU A 60 -14.43 20.71 -9.13
CA GLU A 60 -15.86 20.44 -9.32
C GLU A 60 -16.51 19.80 -8.07
N GLY A 61 -15.78 19.69 -6.97
CA GLY A 61 -16.27 19.20 -5.67
C GLY A 61 -16.31 17.66 -5.55
N SER A 62 -15.61 16.94 -6.43
CA SER A 62 -15.52 15.47 -6.38
C SER A 62 -14.18 15.01 -5.79
N SER A 63 -14.19 13.91 -5.05
CA SER A 63 -12.99 13.31 -4.46
C SER A 63 -12.25 12.42 -5.46
N VAL A 64 -10.94 12.29 -5.26
CA VAL A 64 -10.09 11.38 -6.03
C VAL A 64 -9.37 10.41 -5.06
N TRP A 65 -9.36 9.12 -5.38
CA TRP A 65 -8.57 8.10 -4.72
C TRP A 65 -7.34 7.72 -5.55
N LEU A 66 -6.16 7.89 -4.96
CA LEU A 66 -4.87 7.57 -5.58
C LEU A 66 -4.04 6.67 -4.69
N ALA A 67 -3.36 5.69 -5.29
CA ALA A 67 -2.33 4.95 -4.61
C ALA A 67 -1.08 5.82 -4.45
N GLN A 68 -0.47 5.80 -3.26
CA GLN A 68 0.74 6.57 -2.94
C GLN A 68 1.98 6.19 -3.78
N LYS A 69 1.95 5.00 -4.39
CA LYS A 69 2.98 4.48 -5.28
C LYS A 69 2.38 3.45 -6.24
N GLU A 70 3.04 3.26 -7.37
CA GLU A 70 2.69 2.20 -8.31
C GLU A 70 2.95 0.80 -7.72
N GLY A 71 1.92 -0.04 -7.73
CA GLY A 71 2.01 -1.43 -7.31
C GLY A 71 1.85 -1.64 -5.80
N ARG A 72 1.40 -2.84 -5.41
CA ARG A 72 1.27 -3.21 -3.99
C ARG A 72 2.64 -3.58 -3.43
N ALA A 73 2.97 -3.08 -2.24
CA ALA A 73 4.18 -3.47 -1.53
C ALA A 73 4.21 -4.99 -1.25
N LYS A 74 5.34 -5.63 -1.56
CA LYS A 74 5.55 -7.08 -1.41
C LYS A 74 6.20 -7.42 -0.07
N ASP A 75 7.16 -6.59 0.33
CA ASP A 75 7.91 -6.65 1.59
C ASP A 75 7.18 -6.01 2.78
N GLY A 76 6.02 -5.38 2.54
CA GLY A 76 5.27 -4.64 3.55
C GLY A 76 5.78 -3.21 3.78
N ILE A 77 6.79 -2.76 3.03
CA ILE A 77 7.32 -1.39 3.09
C ILE A 77 6.63 -0.57 2.01
N ASP A 78 5.54 0.10 2.39
CA ASP A 78 4.81 1.01 1.50
C ASP A 78 5.20 2.46 1.78
N GLN A 79 5.83 3.10 0.80
CA GLN A 79 6.33 4.47 0.88
C GLN A 79 5.81 5.30 -0.28
N THR A 80 5.43 6.54 0.03
CA THR A 80 4.93 7.50 -0.93
C THR A 80 5.99 7.84 -1.96
N SER A 81 5.62 7.78 -3.25
CA SER A 81 6.53 8.14 -4.33
C SER A 81 6.69 9.66 -4.42
N PRO A 82 7.91 10.22 -4.30
CA PRO A 82 8.12 11.66 -4.53
C PRO A 82 7.76 12.09 -5.95
N ALA A 83 7.75 11.17 -6.92
CA ALA A 83 7.30 11.46 -8.27
C ALA A 83 5.78 11.71 -8.36
N LEU A 84 4.98 11.05 -7.52
CA LEU A 84 3.54 11.32 -7.40
C LEU A 84 3.32 12.73 -6.86
N ILE A 85 4.04 13.10 -5.80
CA ILE A 85 3.94 14.45 -5.24
C ILE A 85 4.38 15.50 -6.27
N ARG A 86 5.51 15.28 -6.96
CA ARG A 86 5.99 16.17 -8.04
C ARG A 86 4.92 16.36 -9.12
N MET A 87 4.21 15.29 -9.49
CA MET A 87 3.12 15.35 -10.45
C MET A 87 1.98 16.25 -9.93
N LEU A 88 1.54 16.07 -8.69
CA LEU A 88 0.42 16.82 -8.11
C LEU A 88 0.71 18.32 -8.00
N ILE A 89 1.96 18.69 -7.70
CA ILE A 89 2.39 20.09 -7.50
C ILE A 89 2.95 20.74 -8.78
N SER A 90 3.00 19.99 -9.89
CA SER A 90 3.70 20.38 -11.14
C SER A 90 3.26 21.71 -11.74
N GLU A 91 1.99 22.05 -11.58
CA GLU A 91 1.43 23.35 -11.93
C GLU A 91 0.95 23.98 -10.63
N GLY A 92 1.32 25.23 -10.33
CA GLY A 92 0.80 25.98 -9.17
C GLY A 92 1.49 25.72 -7.81
N GLY A 93 2.38 24.72 -7.69
CA GLY A 93 3.17 24.51 -6.48
C GLY A 93 2.30 24.38 -5.23
N GLN A 94 2.52 25.29 -4.26
CA GLN A 94 1.74 25.34 -3.02
C GLN A 94 0.23 25.51 -3.25
N ASP A 95 -0.18 26.45 -4.10
CA ASP A 95 -1.61 26.73 -4.32
C ASP A 95 -2.35 25.49 -4.84
N SER A 96 -1.71 24.75 -5.75
CA SER A 96 -2.25 23.50 -6.24
C SER A 96 -2.29 22.43 -5.16
N TRP A 97 -1.24 22.28 -4.36
CA TRP A 97 -1.24 21.31 -3.26
C TRP A 97 -2.36 21.58 -2.26
N ASP A 98 -2.46 22.82 -1.80
CA ASP A 98 -3.44 23.24 -0.80
C ASP A 98 -4.88 23.09 -1.35
N SER A 99 -5.10 23.33 -2.64
CA SER A 99 -6.41 23.11 -3.29
C SER A 99 -6.85 21.64 -3.32
N LEU A 100 -5.90 20.70 -3.33
CA LEU A 100 -6.19 19.26 -3.42
C LEU A 100 -6.67 18.66 -2.10
N ASN A 101 -6.44 19.33 -0.96
CA ASN A 101 -6.80 18.83 0.37
C ASN A 101 -6.33 17.37 0.60
N VAL A 102 -5.07 17.09 0.30
CA VAL A 102 -4.53 15.72 0.31
C VAL A 102 -4.63 15.10 1.70
N MET A 103 -5.49 14.09 1.81
CA MET A 103 -5.77 13.36 3.04
C MET A 103 -5.30 11.91 2.90
N PRO A 104 -4.21 11.50 3.58
CA PRO A 104 -3.78 10.12 3.58
C PRO A 104 -4.82 9.22 4.24
N VAL A 105 -4.94 7.99 3.74
CA VAL A 105 -5.86 6.99 4.28
C VAL A 105 -5.10 5.69 4.53
N CYS A 106 -5.14 5.21 5.76
CA CYS A 106 -4.53 3.94 6.14
C CYS A 106 -5.59 2.84 6.13
N ILE A 107 -5.24 1.69 5.55
CA ILE A 107 -6.06 0.48 5.64
C ILE A 107 -5.22 -0.60 6.31
N SER A 108 -5.47 -0.82 7.60
CA SER A 108 -4.76 -1.80 8.41
C SER A 108 -5.55 -3.11 8.48
N TYR A 109 -5.20 -4.05 7.60
CA TYR A 109 -5.66 -5.43 7.70
C TYR A 109 -4.93 -6.15 8.83
N GLU A 110 -5.65 -6.97 9.58
CA GLU A 110 -5.03 -7.92 10.48
C GLU A 110 -4.28 -8.99 9.68
N TRP A 111 -4.94 -9.62 8.71
CA TRP A 111 -4.34 -10.64 7.85
C TRP A 111 -4.35 -10.19 6.40
N ASP A 112 -3.24 -10.38 5.69
CA ASP A 112 -3.17 -10.17 4.25
C ASP A 112 -3.51 -11.48 3.51
N PRO A 113 -4.63 -11.54 2.76
CA PRO A 113 -4.98 -12.72 2.00
C PRO A 113 -3.93 -13.16 0.98
N CYS A 114 -3.13 -12.20 0.49
CA CYS A 114 -2.12 -12.40 -0.55
C CYS A 114 -0.71 -12.67 0.02
N ASP A 115 -0.58 -12.84 1.35
CA ASP A 115 0.71 -13.04 2.03
C ASP A 115 1.55 -14.19 1.46
N ALA A 116 0.97 -15.36 1.20
CA ALA A 116 1.70 -16.48 0.62
C ALA A 116 2.24 -16.18 -0.80
N MET A 117 1.49 -15.41 -1.61
CA MET A 117 1.95 -14.99 -2.94
C MET A 117 3.15 -14.04 -2.80
N LYS A 118 3.09 -13.09 -1.86
CA LYS A 118 4.18 -12.15 -1.58
C LYS A 118 5.43 -12.87 -1.08
N VAL A 119 5.29 -13.80 -0.14
CA VAL A 119 6.41 -14.58 0.41
C VAL A 119 7.12 -15.36 -0.70
N LYS A 120 6.33 -16.01 -1.58
CA LYS A 120 6.87 -16.75 -2.72
C LYS A 120 7.67 -15.86 -3.68
N GLU A 121 7.13 -14.69 -4.01
CA GLU A 121 7.78 -13.70 -4.86
C GLU A 121 9.09 -13.21 -4.24
N LEU A 122 9.09 -12.84 -2.96
CA LEU A 122 10.30 -12.36 -2.27
C LEU A 122 11.41 -13.42 -2.16
N ILE A 123 11.05 -14.68 -1.87
CA ILE A 123 12.04 -15.76 -1.79
C ILE A 123 12.67 -16.01 -3.16
N LYS A 124 11.85 -16.04 -4.22
CA LYS A 124 12.35 -16.22 -5.59
C LYS A 124 13.23 -15.06 -6.02
N LEU A 125 12.80 -13.81 -5.78
CA LEU A 125 13.65 -12.63 -6.03
C LEU A 125 14.99 -12.73 -5.32
N LYS A 126 15.01 -13.20 -4.07
CA LYS A 126 16.25 -13.35 -3.29
C LYS A 126 17.17 -14.46 -3.84
N LYS A 127 16.61 -15.55 -4.36
CA LYS A 127 17.38 -16.71 -4.87
C LYS A 127 17.83 -16.53 -6.30
N ASP A 128 16.93 -16.05 -7.15
CA ASP A 128 17.09 -16.02 -8.61
C ASP A 128 17.48 -14.63 -9.11
N GLY A 129 17.38 -13.59 -8.27
CA GLY A 129 17.66 -12.19 -8.62
C GLY A 129 16.53 -11.50 -9.39
N GLU A 130 15.61 -12.27 -9.96
CA GLU A 130 14.44 -11.78 -10.69
C GLU A 130 13.19 -12.63 -10.39
N TYR A 131 12.02 -12.05 -10.66
CA TYR A 131 10.75 -12.76 -10.58
C TYR A 131 9.87 -12.33 -11.74
N GLU A 132 9.74 -13.23 -12.71
CA GLU A 132 8.78 -13.06 -13.79
C GLU A 132 7.41 -13.58 -13.33
N LYS A 133 6.45 -12.67 -13.25
CA LYS A 133 5.07 -13.01 -12.91
C LYS A 133 4.47 -13.90 -13.99
N LYS A 134 3.69 -14.89 -13.56
CA LYS A 134 2.93 -15.71 -14.52
C LYS A 134 1.75 -14.91 -15.07
N ALA A 135 1.34 -15.24 -16.29
CA ALA A 135 0.07 -14.75 -16.84
C ALA A 135 -1.08 -15.13 -15.88
N GLY A 136 -1.96 -14.17 -15.57
CA GLY A 136 -3.07 -14.37 -14.64
C GLY A 136 -2.73 -14.16 -13.15
N GLU A 137 -1.46 -13.91 -12.80
CA GLU A 137 -1.04 -13.81 -11.40
C GLU A 137 -1.55 -12.53 -10.72
N ASP A 138 -1.53 -11.40 -11.43
CA ASP A 138 -2.06 -10.14 -10.91
C ASP A 138 -3.59 -10.23 -10.71
N GLU A 139 -4.31 -10.86 -11.63
CA GLU A 139 -5.75 -11.14 -11.53
C GLU A 139 -6.07 -12.05 -10.35
N MET A 140 -5.28 -13.10 -10.15
CA MET A 140 -5.40 -13.98 -8.99
C MET A 140 -5.16 -13.22 -7.69
N SER A 141 -4.13 -12.37 -7.63
CA SER A 141 -3.85 -11.55 -6.45
C SER A 141 -4.96 -10.54 -6.15
N MET A 142 -5.63 -10.01 -7.18
CA MET A 142 -6.79 -9.14 -7.02
C MET A 142 -7.99 -9.92 -6.48
N ALA A 143 -8.30 -11.07 -7.06
CA ALA A 143 -9.40 -11.92 -6.62
C ALA A 143 -9.22 -12.36 -5.16
N VAL A 144 -8.03 -12.88 -4.82
CA VAL A 144 -7.68 -13.30 -3.45
C VAL A 144 -7.72 -12.11 -2.48
N GLY A 145 -7.18 -10.96 -2.88
CA GLY A 145 -7.23 -9.74 -2.08
C GLY A 145 -8.66 -9.27 -1.80
N LEU A 146 -9.58 -9.45 -2.76
CA LEU A 146 -10.98 -9.07 -2.61
C LEU A 146 -11.75 -10.05 -1.73
N THR A 147 -11.68 -11.35 -2.02
CA THR A 147 -12.55 -12.37 -1.41
C THR A 147 -11.95 -13.06 -0.18
N GLY A 148 -10.64 -12.95 0.01
CA GLY A 148 -9.95 -13.64 1.11
C GLY A 148 -10.23 -13.00 2.48
N TRP A 149 -10.10 -13.83 3.52
CA TRP A 149 -10.29 -13.45 4.92
C TRP A 149 -9.17 -12.53 5.40
N LYS A 150 -9.55 -11.39 5.99
CA LYS A 150 -8.65 -10.31 6.41
C LYS A 150 -8.54 -10.16 7.93
N GLY A 151 -9.30 -10.94 8.69
CA GLY A 151 -9.54 -10.70 10.11
C GLY A 151 -10.20 -9.35 10.35
N ARG A 152 -9.72 -8.63 11.36
CA ARG A 152 -10.13 -7.26 11.65
C ARG A 152 -9.55 -6.30 10.63
N ILE A 153 -10.30 -5.24 10.32
CA ILE A 153 -9.91 -4.20 9.39
C ILE A 153 -10.12 -2.86 10.10
N HIS A 154 -9.09 -2.02 10.11
CA HIS A 154 -9.18 -0.64 10.57
C HIS A 154 -8.92 0.31 9.39
N LEU A 155 -9.79 1.29 9.22
CA LEU A 155 -9.58 2.38 8.27
C LEU A 155 -9.37 3.66 9.06
N GLU A 156 -8.25 4.33 8.81
CA GLU A 156 -7.92 5.62 9.42
C GLU A 156 -7.87 6.69 8.32
N PHE A 157 -8.63 7.76 8.49
CA PHE A 157 -8.48 8.97 7.69
C PHE A 157 -7.57 9.92 8.45
N CYS A 158 -6.39 10.18 7.90
CA CYS A 158 -5.40 11.05 8.53
C CYS A 158 -5.77 12.53 8.37
N ASN A 159 -5.01 13.41 9.02
CA ASN A 159 -5.15 14.86 8.78
C ASN A 159 -4.68 15.22 7.37
N ILE A 160 -5.23 16.31 6.84
CA ILE A 160 -4.75 16.92 5.59
C ILE A 160 -3.26 17.28 5.75
N ILE A 161 -2.46 16.94 4.75
CA ILE A 161 -1.03 17.23 4.75
C ILE A 161 -0.80 18.68 4.33
N PRO A 162 -0.23 19.54 5.19
CA PRO A 162 0.07 20.92 4.82
C PRO A 162 1.25 20.98 3.85
N TRP A 163 1.31 22.05 3.05
CA TRP A 163 2.52 22.39 2.33
C TRP A 163 3.70 22.59 3.30
N LYS A 164 4.88 22.05 2.95
CA LYS A 164 6.10 22.24 3.73
C LYS A 164 7.32 22.23 2.83
N GLU A 165 8.16 23.23 3.01
CA GLU A 165 9.49 23.32 2.42
C GLU A 165 10.55 23.30 3.51
N ILE A 166 11.69 22.70 3.21
CA ILE A 166 12.87 22.67 4.07
C ILE A 166 14.05 23.11 3.20
N GLU A 167 14.79 24.11 3.66
CA GLU A 167 15.94 24.65 2.93
C GLU A 167 16.96 23.54 2.65
N GLY A 168 17.39 23.41 1.40
CA GLY A 168 18.33 22.38 0.96
C GLY A 168 17.70 21.04 0.55
N ASP A 169 16.42 20.82 0.85
CA ASP A 169 15.68 19.62 0.47
C ASP A 169 14.73 19.87 -0.71
N ARG A 170 14.33 18.78 -1.37
CA ARG A 170 13.32 18.84 -2.44
C ARG A 170 11.93 18.74 -1.85
N THR A 171 11.07 19.72 -2.13
CA THR A 171 9.70 19.81 -1.61
C THR A 171 8.89 18.53 -1.80
N GLU A 172 8.99 17.87 -2.96
CA GLU A 172 8.24 16.64 -3.21
C GLU A 172 8.64 15.47 -2.29
N ARG A 173 9.90 15.47 -1.80
CA ARG A 173 10.40 14.47 -0.85
C ARG A 173 9.95 14.80 0.56
N VAL A 174 10.01 16.08 0.94
CA VAL A 174 9.53 16.55 2.25
C VAL A 174 8.06 16.18 2.43
N ILE A 175 7.22 16.52 1.45
CA ILE A 175 5.79 16.21 1.48
C ILE A 175 5.54 14.69 1.44
N ALA A 176 6.27 13.92 0.62
CA ALA A 176 6.14 12.46 0.62
C ALA A 176 6.45 11.84 2.01
N THR A 177 7.47 12.35 2.70
CA THR A 177 7.76 11.95 4.08
C THR A 177 6.61 12.32 5.02
N LEU A 178 6.02 13.50 4.92
CA LEU A 178 4.87 13.88 5.75
C LEU A 178 3.65 12.97 5.52
N VAL A 179 3.40 12.58 4.28
CA VAL A 179 2.34 11.60 3.94
C VAL A 179 2.66 10.25 4.62
N ASP A 180 3.89 9.75 4.48
CA ASP A 180 4.32 8.50 5.10
C ASP A 180 4.21 8.55 6.63
N GLU A 181 4.63 9.65 7.26
CA GLU A 181 4.54 9.84 8.71
C GLU A 181 3.08 9.83 9.20
N ALA A 182 2.18 10.53 8.51
CA ALA A 182 0.77 10.51 8.81
C ALA A 182 0.19 9.09 8.69
N ILE A 183 0.60 8.35 7.65
CA ILE A 183 0.15 6.98 7.44
C ILE A 183 0.63 6.05 8.55
N TYR A 184 1.91 6.14 8.91
CA TYR A 184 2.51 5.30 9.96
C TYR A 184 1.88 5.59 11.33
N GLN A 185 1.52 6.84 11.59
CA GLN A 185 0.80 7.22 12.81
C GLN A 185 -0.60 6.59 12.83
N GLY A 186 -1.29 6.60 11.68
CA GLY A 186 -2.63 6.04 11.50
C GLY A 186 -2.71 4.51 11.52
N TYR A 187 -1.59 3.78 11.41
CA TYR A 187 -1.62 2.32 11.44
C TYR A 187 -2.19 1.77 12.74
N LYS A 188 -3.25 0.97 12.64
CA LYS A 188 -3.70 0.11 13.74
C LYS A 188 -2.77 -1.09 13.84
N ILE A 189 -2.14 -1.26 14.99
CA ILE A 189 -1.34 -2.44 15.31
C ILE A 189 -2.28 -3.54 15.84
N TRP A 190 -2.05 -4.75 15.35
CA TRP A 190 -2.72 -5.99 15.70
C TRP A 190 -1.72 -6.97 16.35
N PRO A 191 -2.21 -7.95 17.13
CA PRO A 191 -1.35 -8.92 17.84
C PRO A 191 -0.37 -9.68 16.95
N ASN A 192 -0.77 -10.03 15.73
CA ASN A 192 0.05 -10.82 14.82
C ASN A 192 1.34 -10.10 14.37
N GLN A 193 1.37 -8.76 14.32
CA GLN A 193 2.61 -8.03 14.02
C GLN A 193 3.59 -8.08 15.20
N ILE A 194 3.08 -8.11 16.44
CA ILE A 194 3.89 -8.27 17.66
C ILE A 194 4.46 -9.70 17.70
N LEU A 195 3.63 -10.70 17.42
CA LEU A 195 4.04 -12.10 17.35
C LEU A 195 5.07 -12.34 16.24
N ALA A 196 4.92 -11.70 15.08
CA ALA A 196 5.92 -11.73 14.02
C ALA A 196 7.27 -11.14 14.47
N ALA A 197 7.25 -10.00 15.18
CA ALA A 197 8.48 -9.42 15.74
C ALA A 197 9.14 -10.33 16.79
N LYS A 198 8.34 -10.92 17.69
CA LYS A 198 8.79 -11.90 18.69
C LYS A 198 9.43 -13.13 18.02
N TYR A 199 8.81 -13.66 16.96
CA TYR A 199 9.35 -14.78 16.17
C TYR A 199 10.73 -14.46 15.59
N LEU A 200 10.92 -13.23 15.11
CA LEU A 200 12.19 -12.77 14.56
C LEU A 200 13.24 -12.40 15.63
N GLY A 201 12.89 -12.49 16.92
CA GLY A 201 13.76 -12.09 18.04
C GLY A 201 13.91 -10.57 18.20
N ILE A 202 12.99 -9.78 17.63
CA ILE A 202 13.05 -8.32 17.63
C ILE A 202 12.18 -7.78 18.76
N THR A 203 12.80 -7.50 19.92
CA THR A 203 12.11 -7.13 21.16
C THR A 203 11.99 -5.63 21.39
N ASN A 204 12.78 -4.81 20.67
CA ASN A 204 12.72 -3.34 20.79
C ASN A 204 11.45 -2.74 20.17
N LEU A 205 10.79 -3.44 19.24
CA LEU A 205 9.57 -2.95 18.60
C LEU A 205 8.32 -3.10 19.48
N THR A 206 8.36 -3.97 20.49
CA THR A 206 7.24 -4.18 21.43
C THR A 206 6.90 -2.91 22.20
N ALA A 207 7.84 -1.99 22.40
CA ALA A 207 7.56 -0.69 23.03
C ALA A 207 6.59 0.18 22.19
N CYS A 208 6.44 -0.10 20.91
CA CYS A 208 5.58 0.65 20.00
C CYS A 208 4.23 -0.01 19.75
N SER A 209 3.98 -1.21 20.28
CA SER A 209 2.70 -1.90 20.12
C SER A 209 1.56 -1.16 20.82
N GLY A 210 1.86 -0.24 21.75
CA GLY A 210 0.87 0.41 22.59
C GLY A 210 0.25 -0.58 23.58
N GLU A 211 -1.02 -0.38 23.93
CA GLU A 211 -1.83 -1.26 24.80
C GLU A 211 -2.44 -2.45 24.04
N VAL A 212 -1.71 -3.00 23.06
CA VAL A 212 -2.19 -4.21 22.35
C VAL A 212 -1.74 -5.42 23.15
N ASP A 213 -2.70 -6.00 23.87
CA ASP A 213 -2.51 -7.27 24.58
C ASP A 213 -2.62 -8.43 23.60
N VAL A 214 -1.63 -9.33 23.66
CA VAL A 214 -1.60 -10.57 22.88
C VAL A 214 -2.22 -11.67 23.72
N THR A 215 -3.28 -12.29 23.21
CA THR A 215 -3.98 -13.40 23.87
C THR A 215 -3.48 -14.75 23.40
N ASP A 216 -3.81 -15.82 24.12
CA ASP A 216 -3.52 -17.20 23.69
C ASP A 216 -4.21 -17.52 22.35
N GLU A 217 -5.42 -17.00 22.12
CA GLU A 217 -6.14 -17.15 20.84
C GLU A 217 -5.40 -16.50 19.67
N ASP A 218 -4.77 -15.33 19.90
CA ASP A 218 -3.94 -14.68 18.89
C ASP A 218 -2.70 -15.52 18.55
N GLU A 219 -2.07 -16.15 19.55
CA GLU A 219 -0.94 -17.06 19.32
C GLU A 219 -1.39 -18.28 18.50
N GLU A 220 -2.54 -18.88 18.80
CA GLU A 220 -3.08 -20.01 18.04
C GLU A 220 -3.37 -19.63 16.59
N LEU A 221 -4.05 -18.49 16.36
CA LEU A 221 -4.35 -17.98 15.03
C LEU A 221 -3.08 -17.68 14.23
N PHE A 222 -2.07 -17.08 14.87
CA PHE A 222 -0.77 -16.81 14.25
C PHE A 222 -0.10 -18.09 13.77
N HIS A 223 0.02 -19.10 14.63
CA HIS A 223 0.64 -20.37 14.26
C HIS A 223 -0.16 -21.11 13.19
N LYS A 224 -1.49 -21.04 13.24
CA LYS A 224 -2.35 -21.59 12.20
C LYS A 224 -2.10 -20.92 10.85
N ARG A 225 -2.10 -19.58 10.79
CA ARG A 225 -1.85 -18.85 9.54
C ARG A 225 -0.45 -19.11 9.01
N LEU A 226 0.55 -19.12 9.89
CA LEU A 226 1.93 -19.41 9.53
C LEU A 226 2.07 -20.79 8.84
N LYS A 227 1.42 -21.83 9.38
CA LYS A 227 1.36 -23.16 8.77
C LYS A 227 0.67 -23.14 7.39
N GLU A 228 -0.45 -22.43 7.26
CA GLU A 228 -1.15 -22.28 5.98
C GLU A 228 -0.27 -21.62 4.92
N VAL A 229 0.50 -20.60 5.30
CA VAL A 229 1.43 -19.90 4.40
C VAL A 229 2.54 -20.83 3.95
N VAL A 230 3.16 -21.57 4.88
CA VAL A 230 4.18 -22.59 4.55
C VAL A 230 3.64 -23.59 3.52
N GLN A 231 2.45 -24.13 3.77
CA GLN A 231 1.80 -25.08 2.87
C GLN A 231 1.52 -24.48 1.49
N LYS A 232 1.01 -23.24 1.42
CA LYS A 232 0.67 -22.56 0.16
C LYS A 232 1.89 -22.16 -0.66
N VAL A 233 2.97 -21.74 0.00
CA VAL A 233 4.23 -21.37 -0.66
C VAL A 233 4.90 -22.61 -1.24
N GLY A 234 4.97 -23.68 -0.44
CA GLY A 234 5.53 -24.97 -0.84
C GLY A 234 7.05 -25.06 -0.66
N GLU A 235 7.52 -26.26 -0.32
CA GLU A 235 8.93 -26.56 -0.03
C GLU A 235 9.84 -26.38 -1.26
N ASN A 236 9.28 -26.38 -2.47
CA ASN A 236 10.02 -26.13 -3.70
C ASN A 236 10.45 -24.67 -3.88
N VAL A 237 9.91 -23.74 -3.08
CA VAL A 237 10.28 -22.32 -3.11
C VAL A 237 11.37 -22.02 -2.09
N GLY A 238 11.23 -22.54 -0.87
CA GLY A 238 12.22 -22.39 0.19
C GLY A 238 12.00 -23.35 1.34
N THR A 239 12.99 -23.39 2.24
CA THR A 239 12.85 -24.16 3.48
C THR A 239 11.71 -23.60 4.33
N GLU A 240 11.12 -24.43 5.19
CA GLU A 240 10.06 -23.99 6.09
C GLU A 240 10.49 -22.77 6.91
N GLU A 241 11.72 -22.74 7.42
CA GLU A 241 12.24 -21.61 8.19
C GLU A 241 12.42 -20.35 7.34
N GLU A 242 12.90 -20.45 6.10
CA GLU A 242 12.96 -19.30 5.17
C GLU A 242 11.57 -18.69 4.96
N ILE A 243 10.56 -19.53 4.73
CA ILE A 243 9.18 -19.09 4.50
C ILE A 243 8.61 -18.38 5.73
N LYS A 244 8.78 -18.99 6.91
CA LYS A 244 8.30 -18.41 8.17
C LYS A 244 8.94 -17.06 8.46
N ARG A 245 10.27 -16.96 8.29
CA ARG A 245 11.01 -15.71 8.50
C ARG A 245 10.56 -14.62 7.53
N THR A 246 10.48 -14.90 6.23
CA THR A 246 10.02 -13.92 5.24
C THR A 246 8.59 -13.46 5.51
N TRP A 247 7.68 -14.36 5.88
CA TRP A 247 6.33 -13.97 6.23
C TRP A 247 6.27 -13.09 7.49
N CYS A 248 7.06 -13.41 8.52
CA CYS A 248 7.15 -12.56 9.72
C CYS A 248 7.76 -11.19 9.41
N GLU A 249 8.75 -11.12 8.51
CA GLU A 249 9.37 -9.87 8.07
C GLU A 249 8.35 -8.95 7.39
N ILE A 250 7.48 -9.50 6.53
CA ILE A 250 6.38 -8.73 5.92
C ILE A 250 5.37 -8.29 6.99
N THR A 251 4.92 -9.25 7.81
CA THR A 251 3.83 -9.04 8.78
C THR A 251 4.19 -7.97 9.80
N MET A 252 5.45 -7.91 10.26
CA MET A 252 5.92 -6.95 11.25
C MET A 252 6.02 -5.50 10.73
N GLN A 253 6.04 -5.24 9.41
CA GLN A 253 6.37 -3.90 8.90
C GLN A 253 5.52 -2.75 9.43
N PRO A 254 4.17 -2.86 9.59
CA PRO A 254 3.38 -1.78 10.16
C PRO A 254 3.83 -1.39 11.57
N LEU A 255 4.17 -2.37 12.41
CA LEU A 255 4.72 -2.13 13.75
C LEU A 255 6.08 -1.43 13.67
N ARG A 256 6.95 -1.89 12.77
CA ARG A 256 8.27 -1.27 12.54
C ARG A 256 8.16 0.17 12.04
N ALA A 257 7.26 0.44 11.12
CA ALA A 257 7.00 1.78 10.58
C ALA A 257 6.52 2.73 11.69
N LYS A 258 5.58 2.27 12.52
CA LYS A 258 5.08 3.06 13.65
C LYS A 258 6.14 3.35 14.71
N CYS A 259 7.09 2.42 14.94
CA CYS A 259 8.23 2.68 15.82
C CYS A 259 9.17 3.78 15.33
N ARG A 260 9.39 3.89 14.01
CA ARG A 260 10.32 4.90 13.45
C ARG A 260 9.93 6.33 13.78
N LEU A 261 8.65 6.59 14.05
CA LEU A 261 8.17 7.90 14.48
C LEU A 261 8.52 8.24 15.94
N LYS A 262 8.84 7.24 16.76
CA LYS A 262 9.11 7.40 18.19
C LYS A 262 10.61 7.39 18.53
N SER A 263 11.47 7.08 17.57
CA SER A 263 12.93 7.01 17.68
C SER A 263 13.59 8.27 17.16
#